data_AF-D0IKH1-F1
#
_entry.id   AF-D0IKH1-F1
#
_cell.length_a   1.000
_cell.length_b   1.000
_cell.length_c   1.000
_cell.angle_alpha   90.00
_cell.angle_beta   90.00
_cell.angle_gamma   90.00
#
_symmetry.space_group_name_H-M   'P 1'
#
loop_
_entity.id
_entity.type
_entity.pdbx_description
1 polymer ?
#
loop_
_entity_poly.entity_id
_entity_poly.type
_entity_poly.pdbx_seq_one_letter_code
_entity_poly.pdbx_strand_id
1 'polypeptide(L)' 'MNRKKKINQTLQKRLKKQHAKLHPSNKPRYISKAERVKLAAEQEANTDLATNDSTPEQPSQSDGTLQ' A
#
# COMPACT_ATOMS: atom_id res chain seq x y z
N MET A 1 -37.44 -6.78 5.17
CA MET A 1 -36.40 -5.81 4.73
C MET A 1 -36.67 -5.45 3.28
N ASN A 2 -36.88 -4.18 2.95
CA ASN A 2 -37.14 -3.74 1.58
C ASN A 2 -36.08 -4.29 0.61
N ARG A 3 -36.50 -4.69 -0.60
CA ARG A 3 -35.64 -5.28 -1.65
C ARG A 3 -34.35 -4.48 -1.87
N LYS A 4 -34.47 -3.14 -1.92
CA LYS A 4 -33.36 -2.20 -2.02
C LYS A 4 -32.30 -2.40 -0.92
N LYS A 5 -32.72 -2.49 0.34
CA LYS A 5 -31.83 -2.69 1.50
C LYS A 5 -31.11 -4.05 1.42
N LYS A 6 -31.77 -5.09 0.91
CA LYS A 6 -31.19 -6.45 0.77
C LYS A 6 -30.08 -6.51 -0.29
N ILE A 7 -30.30 -5.85 -1.41
CA ILE A 7 -29.30 -5.74 -2.49
C ILE A 7 -28.06 -4.99 -1.97
N ASN A 8 -28.26 -3.83 -1.33
CA ASN A 8 -27.15 -3.02 -0.81
C ASN A 8 -26.33 -3.76 0.25
N GLN A 9 -26.99 -4.47 1.18
CA GLN A 9 -26.28 -5.28 2.16
C GLN A 9 -25.46 -6.40 1.51
N THR A 10 -25.97 -7.02 0.46
CA THR A 10 -25.26 -8.09 -0.26
C THR A 10 -24.04 -7.54 -0.98
N LEU A 11 -24.17 -6.39 -1.64
CA LEU A 11 -23.07 -5.72 -2.33
C LEU A 11 -21.97 -5.31 -1.34
N GLN A 12 -22.35 -4.66 -0.24
CA GLN A 12 -21.40 -4.27 0.81
C GLN A 12 -20.67 -5.47 1.42
N LYS A 13 -21.37 -6.59 1.66
CA LYS A 13 -20.74 -7.83 2.15
C LYS A 13 -19.71 -8.38 1.16
N ARG A 14 -19.98 -8.34 -0.15
CA ARG A 14 -19.05 -8.78 -1.18
C ARG A 14 -17.81 -7.88 -1.26
N LEU A 15 -18.02 -6.56 -1.27
CA LEU A 15 -16.93 -5.59 -1.24
C LEU A 15 -16.02 -5.81 -0.03
N LYS A 16 -16.59 -5.90 1.18
CA LYS A 16 -15.82 -6.16 2.41
C LYS A 16 -15.02 -7.46 2.34
N LYS A 17 -15.58 -8.53 1.75
CA LYS A 17 -14.84 -9.80 1.54
C LYS A 17 -13.70 -9.69 0.54
N GLN A 18 -13.84 -8.85 -0.49
CA GLN A 18 -12.77 -8.58 -1.45
C GLN A 18 -11.65 -7.75 -0.80
N HIS A 19 -12.01 -6.67 -0.11
CA HIS A 19 -11.04 -5.83 0.61
C HIS A 19 -10.31 -6.59 1.73
N ALA A 20 -10.99 -7.48 2.46
CA ALA A 20 -10.39 -8.34 3.48
C ALA A 20 -9.20 -9.17 2.95
N LYS A 21 -9.22 -9.55 1.67
CA LYS A 21 -8.12 -10.31 1.04
C LYS A 21 -6.96 -9.43 0.60
N LEU A 22 -7.20 -8.13 0.42
CA LEU A 22 -6.22 -7.16 -0.09
C LEU A 22 -5.50 -6.41 1.04
N HIS A 23 -5.82 -6.67 2.31
CA HIS A 23 -5.11 -6.04 3.43
C HIS A 23 -3.77 -6.74 3.67
N PRO A 24 -2.62 -6.12 3.32
CA PRO A 24 -1.34 -6.61 3.81
C PRO A 24 -1.27 -6.40 5.33
N SER A 25 -0.72 -7.38 6.05
CA SER A 25 -0.33 -7.18 7.44
C SER A 25 0.81 -6.15 7.47
N ASN A 26 0.66 -5.09 8.25
CA ASN A 26 1.70 -4.07 8.43
C ASN A 26 2.96 -4.63 9.11
N LYS A 27 2.88 -5.83 9.69
CA LYS A 27 4.03 -6.51 10.29
C LYS A 27 4.73 -7.37 9.24
N PRO A 28 6.05 -7.23 9.06
CA PRO A 28 6.80 -8.15 8.21
C PRO A 28 6.65 -9.57 8.78
N ARG A 29 6.51 -10.56 7.89
CA ARG A 29 6.43 -11.96 8.28
C ARG A 29 7.69 -12.32 9.08
N TYR A 30 7.53 -12.88 10.27
CA TYR A 30 8.68 -13.36 11.03
C TYR A 30 9.36 -14.47 10.24
N ILE A 31 10.64 -14.27 9.95
CA ILE A 31 11.54 -15.21 9.33
C ILE A 31 12.60 -15.58 10.36
N SER A 32 13.10 -16.81 10.30
CA SER A 32 14.12 -17.28 11.25
C SER A 32 15.42 -16.45 11.14
N LYS A 33 16.26 -16.48 12.17
CA LYS A 33 17.53 -15.72 12.18
C LYS A 33 18.41 -16.04 10.96
N ALA A 34 18.45 -17.32 10.55
CA ALA A 34 19.21 -17.76 9.38
C ALA A 34 18.64 -17.20 8.06
N GLU A 35 17.32 -17.21 7.90
CA GLU A 35 16.66 -16.66 6.71
C GLU A 35 16.79 -15.15 6.62
N ARG A 36 16.82 -14.44 7.76
CA ARG A 36 17.05 -12.99 7.79
C ARG A 36 18.44 -12.61 7.30
N VAL A 37 19.47 -13.37 7.68
CA VAL A 37 20.85 -13.13 7.19
C VAL A 37 20.93 -13.40 5.69
N LYS A 38 20.30 -14.47 5.21
CA LYS A 38 20.25 -14.81 3.79
C LYS A 38 19.54 -13.73 2.97
N LEU A 39 18.38 -13.26 3.44
CA LEU A 39 17.62 -12.21 2.76
C LEU A 39 18.30 -10.83 2.85
N ALA A 40 18.97 -10.51 3.95
CA ALA A 40 19.76 -9.27 4.05
C ALA A 40 20.93 -9.27 3.05
N ALA A 41 21.66 -10.38 2.91
CA ALA A 41 22.73 -10.51 1.92
C ALA A 41 22.20 -10.44 0.47
N GLU A 42 21.02 -11.01 0.18
CA GLU A 42 20.37 -10.92 -1.13
C GLU A 42 19.77 -9.53 -1.41
N GLN A 43 19.34 -8.80 -0.37
CA GLN A 43 18.84 -7.43 -0.46
C GLN A 43 19.99 -6.43 -0.65
N GLU A 44 21.10 -6.56 0.09
CA GLU A 44 22.31 -5.74 -0.07
C GLU A 44 22.88 -5.85 -1.49
N ALA A 45 22.83 -7.03 -2.10
CA ALA A 45 23.22 -7.24 -3.50
C ALA A 45 22.26 -6.63 -4.53
N ASN A 46 21.00 -6.32 -4.16
CA ASN A 46 20.00 -5.70 -5.03
C ASN A 46 19.80 -4.19 -4.79
N THR A 47 20.27 -3.66 -3.65
CA THR A 47 20.09 -2.23 -3.29
C THR A 47 20.93 -1.27 -4.12
N ASP A 48 21.89 -1.75 -4.92
CA ASP A 48 22.68 -0.92 -5.83
C ASP A 48 21.93 -0.49 -7.12
N LEU A 49 20.69 -0.95 -7.33
CA LEU A 49 19.92 -0.69 -8.57
C LEU A 49 18.64 0.14 -8.40
N ALA A 50 18.33 0.68 -7.21
CA ALA A 50 17.07 1.41 -6.98
C ALA A 50 17.22 2.78 -6.27
N THR A 51 18.35 3.45 -6.46
CA THR A 51 18.57 4.83 -5.97
C THR A 51 18.49 5.87 -7.09
N ASN A 52 17.51 5.81 -8.00
CA ASN A 52 17.25 6.91 -8.93
C ASN A 52 15.76 6.95 -9.32
N ASP A 53 14.95 7.80 -8.69
CA ASP A 53 14.25 8.92 -9.37
C ASP A 53 13.07 9.48 -8.53
N SER A 54 13.25 10.75 -8.10
CA SER A 54 12.27 11.81 -7.77
C SER A 54 11.23 11.58 -6.65
N THR A 55 11.25 12.32 -5.54
CA THR A 55 10.93 13.77 -5.51
C THR A 55 11.24 14.36 -4.12
N PRO A 56 12.03 15.45 -3.99
CA PRO A 56 12.00 16.31 -2.81
C PRO A 56 11.17 17.58 -3.07
N GLU A 57 10.24 17.86 -2.16
CA GLU A 57 9.40 19.06 -2.11
C GLU A 57 10.22 20.37 -2.02
N GLN A 58 9.76 21.44 -2.69
CA GLN A 58 9.91 22.81 -2.22
C GLN A 58 8.60 23.61 -2.42
N PRO A 59 8.20 24.45 -1.45
CA PRO A 59 7.05 25.34 -1.54
C PRO A 59 7.46 26.71 -2.12
N SER A 60 6.82 27.15 -3.20
CA SER A 60 6.90 28.57 -3.61
C SER A 60 5.60 29.04 -4.26
N GLN A 61 4.80 29.73 -3.45
CA GLN A 61 3.99 30.92 -3.76
C GLN A 61 3.82 31.30 -5.24
N SER A 62 2.58 31.41 -5.72
CA SER A 62 2.07 32.65 -6.33
C SER A 62 0.58 32.52 -6.68
N ASP A 63 -0.21 33.40 -6.07
CA ASP A 63 -1.61 33.71 -6.40
C ASP A 63 -1.82 33.95 -7.90
N GLY A 64 -3.01 33.55 -8.38
CA GLY A 64 -3.47 33.78 -9.75
C GLY A 64 -4.98 33.67 -9.88
N THR A 65 -5.72 34.47 -9.10
CA THR A 65 -7.11 34.83 -9.40
C THR A 65 -7.23 35.35 -10.83
N LEU A 66 -8.07 34.75 -11.68
CA LEU A 66 -8.70 35.47 -12.79
C LEU A 66 -10.10 34.90 -13.08
N GLN A 67 -11.07 35.82 -12.94
CA GLN A 67 -12.47 35.89 -13.39
C GLN A 67 -13.26 34.63 -13.78
#